data_AF-A0A0R1KAA9-F1
#
_entry.id   AF-A0A0R1KAA9-F1
#
_cell.length_a   1.000
_cell.length_b   1.000
_cell.length_c   1.000
_cell.angle_alpha   90.00
_cell.angle_beta   90.00
_cell.angle_gamma   90.00
#
_symmetry.space_group_name_H-M   'P 1'
#
loop_
_entity.id
_entity.type
_entity.pdbx_description
1 polymer ?
#
loop_
_entity_poly.entity_id
_entity_poly.type
_entity_poly.pdbx_seq_one_letter_code
_entity_poly.pdbx_strand_id
1 'polypeptide(L)'
;MTIIETILANPYVENTIAILARTNKAECSRYSKTIAIDNWRIAYENRREFVKALNAINEAQDQFTFEFSGDEFRPDLVITSRKLKATYDAIPKTKTMRNVLEKVYKDFGITTDIGFHVDLDEKITDEEYENQLKLYSAMSGIFQDKFD
;
A
#
# COMPACT_ATOMS: atom_id res chain seq x y z
N MET A 1 19.76 29.94 1.44
CA MET A 1 18.55 29.12 1.47
C MET A 1 18.87 27.82 0.73
N THR A 2 18.85 26.68 1.42
CA THR A 2 19.19 25.37 0.84
C THR A 2 17.99 24.76 0.10
N ILE A 3 18.25 23.83 -0.83
CA ILE A 3 17.18 23.10 -1.55
C ILE A 3 16.27 22.35 -0.57
N ILE A 4 16.83 21.88 0.55
CA ILE A 4 16.09 21.23 1.64
C ILE A 4 15.10 22.22 2.29
N GLU A 5 15.52 23.45 2.56
CA GLU A 5 14.62 24.51 3.07
C GLU A 5 13.51 24.85 2.07
N THR A 6 13.77 24.75 0.77
CA THR A 6 12.76 25.03 -0.28
C THR A 6 11.73 23.90 -0.40
N ILE A 7 12.13 22.65 -0.16
CA ILE A 7 11.25 21.49 -0.20
C ILE A 7 10.47 21.36 1.11
N LEU A 8 11.05 21.69 2.27
CA LEU A 8 10.32 21.75 3.54
C LEU A 8 9.39 22.96 3.62
N ALA A 9 9.79 24.12 3.08
CA ALA A 9 8.91 25.28 2.92
C ALA A 9 7.91 25.11 1.76
N ASN A 10 7.95 23.99 1.04
CA ASN A 10 6.90 23.66 0.11
C ASN A 10 5.65 23.33 0.94
N PRO A 11 4.57 24.14 0.84
CA PRO A 11 3.38 23.96 1.65
C PRO A 11 2.74 22.58 1.49
N TYR A 12 3.06 21.85 0.42
CA TYR A 12 2.61 20.46 0.23
C TYR A 12 3.39 19.45 1.09
N VAL A 13 4.69 19.65 1.34
CA VAL A 13 5.52 18.77 2.19
C VAL A 13 5.29 19.06 3.67
N GLU A 14 5.20 20.34 4.05
CA GLU A 14 4.75 20.75 5.39
C GLU A 14 3.34 20.23 5.68
N ASN A 15 2.42 20.32 4.72
CA ASN A 15 1.10 19.69 4.84
C ASN A 15 1.21 18.17 4.90
N THR A 16 2.12 17.51 4.17
CA THR A 16 2.28 16.05 4.22
C THR A 16 2.81 15.60 5.59
N ILE A 17 3.80 16.29 6.16
CA ILE A 17 4.32 16.03 7.52
C ILE A 17 3.25 16.35 8.58
N ALA A 18 2.46 17.41 8.41
CA ALA A 18 1.35 17.75 9.30
C ALA A 18 0.16 16.77 9.17
N ILE A 19 -0.12 16.29 7.96
CA ILE A 19 -1.06 15.20 7.68
C ILE A 19 -0.54 13.92 8.34
N LEU A 20 0.77 13.65 8.28
CA LEU A 20 1.41 12.50 8.92
C LEU A 20 1.29 12.50 10.44
N ALA A 21 1.56 13.65 11.07
CA ALA A 21 1.36 13.86 12.50
C ALA A 21 -0.12 13.68 12.91
N ARG A 22 -1.06 13.99 12.01
CA ARG A 22 -2.51 13.79 12.21
C ARG A 22 -2.98 12.36 11.89
N THR A 23 -2.32 11.66 10.97
CA THR A 23 -2.63 10.27 10.59
C THR A 23 -2.07 9.22 11.54
N ASN A 24 -1.48 9.62 12.67
CA ASN A 24 -1.26 8.74 13.83
C ASN A 24 -2.56 8.08 14.37
N LYS A 25 -3.72 8.39 13.75
CA LYS A 25 -5.05 7.80 13.97
C LYS A 25 -5.68 7.12 12.74
N ALA A 26 -5.01 7.07 11.58
CA ALA A 26 -5.58 6.48 10.38
C ALA A 26 -4.94 5.12 10.11
N GLU A 27 -5.76 4.08 10.18
CA GLU A 27 -5.44 2.68 9.86
C GLU A 27 -4.59 2.60 8.58
N CYS A 28 -3.28 2.46 8.74
CA CYS A 28 -2.40 2.01 7.66
C CYS A 28 -2.82 0.58 7.32
N SER A 29 -2.83 0.20 6.05
CA SER A 29 -2.95 -1.20 5.66
C SER A 29 -1.72 -1.94 6.22
N ARG A 30 -1.89 -2.51 7.42
CA ARG A 30 -0.95 -3.28 8.27
C ARG A 30 0.39 -2.62 8.63
N TYR A 31 1.05 -1.86 7.76
CA TYR A 31 2.30 -1.15 8.04
C TYR A 31 2.61 0.01 7.07
N SER A 32 1.84 0.18 5.98
CA SER A 32 2.07 1.24 5.01
C SER A 32 0.78 2.00 4.67
N LYS A 33 0.95 3.20 4.11
CA LYS A 33 -0.14 4.02 3.57
C LYS A 33 0.31 4.66 2.27
N THR A 34 -0.59 4.65 1.30
CA THR A 34 -0.40 5.29 0.00
C THR A 34 -1.22 6.57 -0.05
N ILE A 35 -0.59 7.67 -0.48
CA ILE A 35 -1.24 8.96 -0.70
C ILE A 35 -1.07 9.32 -2.17
N ALA A 36 -2.19 9.45 -2.89
CA ALA A 36 -2.18 9.90 -4.26
C ALA A 36 -1.66 11.33 -4.36
N ILE A 37 -0.78 11.58 -5.32
CA ILE A 37 -0.26 12.93 -5.57
C ILE A 37 -1.14 13.58 -6.64
N ASP A 38 -2.09 14.41 -6.18
CA ASP A 38 -3.12 15.03 -7.06
C ASP A 38 -2.53 15.84 -8.22
N ASN A 39 -1.35 16.43 -8.03
CA ASN A 39 -0.62 17.13 -9.09
C ASN A 39 0.43 16.24 -9.76
N TRP A 40 -0.03 15.09 -10.23
CA TRP A 40 0.79 14.00 -10.73
C TRP A 40 1.80 14.43 -11.80
N ARG A 41 1.39 15.33 -12.69
CA ARG A 41 2.24 15.83 -13.78
C ARG A 41 3.48 16.54 -13.26
N ILE A 42 3.31 17.44 -12.29
CA ILE A 42 4.43 18.16 -11.67
C ILE A 42 5.32 17.19 -10.88
N ALA A 43 4.72 16.26 -10.16
CA ALA A 43 5.46 15.27 -9.39
C ALA A 43 6.28 14.33 -10.28
N TYR A 44 5.74 13.94 -11.43
CA TYR A 44 6.43 13.10 -12.42
C TYR A 44 7.54 13.86 -13.15
N GLU A 45 7.26 15.07 -13.64
CA GLU A 45 8.24 15.94 -14.32
C GLU A 45 9.42 16.29 -13.39
N ASN A 46 9.21 16.32 -12.07
CA ASN A 46 10.22 16.59 -11.06
C ASN A 46 10.58 15.34 -10.22
N ARG A 47 10.35 14.13 -10.75
CA ARG A 47 10.51 12.87 -9.98
C ARG A 47 11.89 12.74 -9.34
N ARG A 48 12.94 13.18 -10.04
CA ARG A 48 14.33 13.08 -9.54
C ARG A 48 14.53 13.93 -8.29
N GLU A 49 13.98 15.13 -8.28
CA GLU A 49 14.03 16.09 -7.18
C GLU A 49 13.18 15.59 -6.01
N PHE A 50 12.00 15.04 -6.29
CA PHE A 50 11.16 14.37 -5.30
C PHE A 50 11.89 13.21 -4.62
N VAL A 51 12.48 12.30 -5.39
CA VAL A 51 13.23 11.15 -4.84
C VAL A 51 14.42 11.62 -3.99
N LYS A 52 15.16 12.64 -4.42
CA LYS A 52 16.24 13.23 -3.61
C LYS A 52 15.73 13.76 -2.27
N ALA A 53 14.58 14.44 -2.26
CA ALA A 53 13.98 14.93 -1.02
C ALA A 53 13.55 13.80 -0.09
N LEU A 54 12.90 12.76 -0.64
CA LEU A 54 12.49 11.60 0.14
C LEU A 54 13.71 10.88 0.75
N ASN A 55 14.82 10.78 0.01
CA ASN A 55 16.07 10.23 0.54
C ASN A 55 16.62 11.06 1.71
N ALA A 56 16.65 12.39 1.59
CA ALA A 56 17.08 13.26 2.68
C ALA A 56 16.18 13.13 3.92
N ILE A 57 14.86 12.98 3.72
CA ILE A 57 13.91 12.72 4.82
C ILE A 57 14.19 11.35 5.44
N ASN A 58 14.38 10.31 4.63
CA ASN A 58 14.69 8.95 5.08
C ASN A 58 16.01 8.86 5.87
N GLU A 59 16.98 9.72 5.57
CA GLU A 59 18.24 9.85 6.34
C GLU A 59 18.03 10.57 7.67
N ALA A 60 17.13 11.55 7.72
CA ALA A 60 16.88 12.39 8.90
C ALA A 60 15.91 11.77 9.92
N GLN A 61 15.13 10.76 9.53
CA GLN A 61 14.13 10.15 10.40
C GLN A 61 14.14 8.62 10.37
N ASP A 62 13.92 8.03 11.54
CA ASP A 62 14.14 6.60 11.80
C ASP A 62 12.83 5.80 11.93
N GLN A 63 11.68 6.45 12.02
CA GLN A 63 10.40 5.77 12.29
C GLN A 63 9.71 5.29 11.02
N PHE A 64 9.87 6.01 9.91
CA PHE A 64 9.20 5.76 8.65
C PHE A 64 10.19 5.70 7.48
N THR A 65 9.72 5.12 6.38
CA THR A 65 10.31 5.29 5.05
C THR A 65 9.31 5.94 4.11
N PHE A 66 9.82 6.77 3.21
CA PHE A 66 9.06 7.44 2.17
C PHE A 66 9.57 6.99 0.82
N GLU A 67 8.64 6.60 -0.05
CA GLU A 67 8.93 6.16 -1.39
C GLU A 67 7.98 6.82 -2.37
N PHE A 68 8.52 7.22 -3.52
CA PHE A 68 7.73 7.62 -4.66
C PHE A 68 7.44 6.38 -5.50
N SER A 69 6.19 5.94 -5.50
CA SER A 69 5.71 4.76 -6.22
C SER A 69 4.66 5.15 -7.27
N GLY A 70 4.11 4.17 -7.96
CA GLY A 70 3.07 4.36 -8.96
C GLY A 70 3.62 4.55 -10.37
N ASP A 71 2.70 4.62 -11.33
CA ASP A 71 3.00 4.81 -12.74
C ASP A 71 2.98 6.30 -13.14
N GLU A 72 3.19 6.57 -14.44
CA GLU A 72 3.20 7.94 -14.96
C GLU A 72 1.86 8.66 -14.78
N PHE A 73 0.76 7.93 -14.58
CA PHE A 73 -0.59 8.47 -14.49
C PHE A 73 -1.11 8.58 -13.06
N ARG A 74 -0.49 7.87 -12.11
CA ARG A 74 -0.80 7.90 -10.68
C ARG A 74 0.47 7.73 -9.84
N PRO A 75 1.29 8.78 -9.74
CA PRO A 75 2.37 8.81 -8.78
C PRO A 75 1.79 8.91 -7.37
N ASP A 76 2.30 8.04 -6.52
CA ASP A 76 1.86 7.88 -5.15
C ASP A 76 3.04 8.08 -4.20
N LEU A 77 2.78 8.74 -3.08
CA LEU A 77 3.68 8.73 -1.95
C LEU A 77 3.33 7.53 -1.05
N VAL A 78 4.25 6.58 -0.95
CA VAL A 78 4.14 5.45 -0.02
C VAL A 78 4.90 5.77 1.25
N ILE A 79 4.21 5.61 2.36
CA ILE A 79 4.74 5.87 3.69
C ILE A 79 4.65 4.58 4.47
N THR A 80 5.79 4.08 4.93
CA THR A 80 5.87 2.79 5.61
C THR A 80 6.44 2.97 7.00
N SER A 81 5.75 2.47 8.03
CA SER A 81 6.29 2.39 9.38
C SER A 81 7.33 1.27 9.44
N ARG A 82 8.57 1.61 9.80
CA ARG A 82 9.65 0.62 9.90
C ARG A 82 9.37 -0.44 10.96
N LYS A 83 8.85 -0.02 12.11
CA LYS A 83 8.51 -0.93 13.22
C LYS A 83 7.41 -1.90 12.83
N LEU A 84 6.30 -1.41 12.28
CA LEU A 84 5.17 -2.27 11.90
C LEU A 84 5.56 -3.19 10.74
N LYS A 85 6.34 -2.69 9.78
CA LYS A 85 6.87 -3.52 8.69
C LYS A 85 7.77 -4.63 9.22
N ALA A 86 8.69 -4.34 10.14
CA ALA A 86 9.53 -5.37 10.74
C ALA A 86 8.71 -6.45 11.46
N THR A 87 7.66 -6.05 12.20
CA THR A 87 6.73 -7.00 12.83
C THR A 87 6.02 -7.87 11.78
N TYR A 88 5.54 -7.27 10.69
CA TYR A 88 4.86 -7.99 9.60
C TYR A 88 5.81 -8.92 8.84
N ASP A 89 7.03 -8.47 8.57
CA ASP A 89 8.04 -9.25 7.86
C ASP A 89 8.45 -10.50 8.65
N ALA A 90 8.42 -10.43 9.98
CA ALA A 90 8.67 -11.56 10.88
C ALA A 90 7.56 -12.61 10.91
N ILE A 91 6.35 -12.31 10.41
CA ILE A 91 5.26 -13.29 10.34
C ILE A 91 5.58 -14.32 9.23
N PRO A 92 5.54 -15.64 9.52
CA PRO A 92 5.71 -16.67 8.51
C PRO A 92 4.67 -16.55 7.39
N LYS A 93 5.15 -16.64 6.14
CA LYS A 93 4.31 -16.56 4.94
C LYS A 93 4.37 -17.90 4.22
N THR A 94 3.36 -18.74 4.46
CA THR A 94 3.34 -20.15 4.01
C THR A 94 2.44 -20.38 2.80
N LYS A 95 1.61 -19.40 2.45
CA LYS A 95 0.66 -19.43 1.35
C LYS A 95 0.99 -18.39 0.31
N THR A 96 0.41 -18.53 -0.87
CA THR A 96 0.48 -17.53 -1.94
C THR A 96 -0.91 -17.05 -2.34
N MET A 97 -0.98 -15.93 -3.05
CA MET A 97 -2.23 -15.47 -3.67
C MET A 97 -2.80 -16.51 -4.64
N ARG A 98 -1.97 -17.27 -5.34
CA ARG A 98 -2.42 -18.44 -6.14
C ARG A 98 -3.21 -19.44 -5.30
N ASN A 99 -2.74 -19.77 -4.09
CA ASN A 99 -3.45 -20.71 -3.21
C ASN A 99 -4.84 -20.17 -2.81
N VAL A 100 -4.97 -18.85 -2.61
CA VAL A 100 -6.27 -18.21 -2.36
C VAL A 100 -7.20 -18.44 -3.54
N LEU A 101 -6.78 -18.10 -4.76
CA LEU A 101 -7.64 -18.19 -5.94
C LEU A 101 -8.03 -19.63 -6.27
N GLU A 102 -7.10 -20.58 -6.13
CA GLU A 102 -7.39 -22.01 -6.28
C GLU A 102 -8.43 -22.51 -5.27
N LYS A 103 -8.31 -22.09 -4.00
CA LYS A 103 -9.26 -22.45 -2.94
C LYS A 103 -10.62 -21.81 -3.17
N VAL A 104 -10.66 -20.54 -3.57
CA VAL A 104 -11.89 -19.80 -3.88
C VAL A 104 -12.66 -20.45 -5.03
N TYR A 105 -11.96 -20.84 -6.10
CA TYR A 105 -12.58 -21.58 -7.20
C TYR A 105 -13.11 -22.94 -6.73
N LYS A 106 -12.30 -23.70 -5.97
CA LYS A 106 -12.67 -25.03 -5.51
C LYS A 106 -13.87 -25.03 -4.56
N ASP A 107 -13.92 -24.09 -3.62
CA ASP A 107 -14.93 -24.07 -2.56
C ASP A 107 -16.20 -23.33 -2.99
N PHE A 108 -16.08 -22.27 -3.78
CA PHE A 108 -17.19 -21.36 -4.10
C PHE A 108 -17.52 -21.27 -5.59
N GLY A 109 -16.74 -21.92 -6.47
CA GLY A 109 -16.92 -21.83 -7.93
C GLY A 109 -16.62 -20.45 -8.52
N ILE A 110 -16.01 -19.54 -7.75
CA ILE A 110 -15.77 -18.16 -8.16
C ILE A 110 -14.49 -18.09 -9.01
N THR A 111 -14.62 -17.48 -10.19
CA THR A 111 -13.48 -17.06 -11.02
C THR A 111 -13.41 -15.54 -11.00
N THR A 112 -12.22 -14.97 -10.82
CA THR A 112 -12.00 -13.54 -10.71
C THR A 112 -10.81 -13.12 -11.57
N ASP A 113 -10.88 -11.89 -12.08
CA ASP A 113 -9.82 -11.21 -12.83
C ASP A 113 -8.67 -10.70 -11.93
N ILE A 114 -8.80 -10.79 -10.60
CA ILE A 114 -7.75 -10.32 -9.67
C ILE A 114 -6.39 -10.95 -9.93
N GLY A 115 -6.36 -12.17 -10.50
CA GLY A 115 -5.11 -12.85 -10.88
C GLY A 115 -4.31 -12.12 -11.96
N PHE A 116 -4.90 -11.15 -12.68
CA PHE A 116 -4.20 -10.27 -13.62
C PHE A 116 -3.66 -9.00 -12.95
N HIS A 117 -4.05 -8.73 -11.70
CA HIS A 117 -3.76 -7.50 -10.97
C HIS A 117 -2.85 -7.72 -9.75
N VAL A 118 -2.52 -8.98 -9.43
CA VAL A 118 -1.68 -9.35 -8.29
C VAL A 118 -0.57 -10.29 -8.73
N ASP A 119 0.54 -10.31 -7.99
CA ASP A 119 1.53 -11.35 -8.13
C ASP A 119 1.00 -12.65 -7.50
N LEU A 120 0.77 -13.67 -8.32
CA LEU A 120 0.25 -14.96 -7.88
C LEU A 120 1.21 -15.71 -6.96
N ASP A 121 2.51 -15.42 -7.06
CA ASP A 121 3.54 -16.06 -6.26
C ASP A 121 3.92 -15.21 -5.03
N GLU A 122 3.24 -14.07 -4.83
CA GLU A 122 3.34 -13.27 -3.62
C GLU A 122 2.99 -14.13 -2.40
N LYS A 123 3.92 -14.21 -1.46
CA LYS A 123 3.74 -14.95 -0.22
C LYS A 123 2.96 -14.10 0.77
N ILE A 124 1.90 -14.67 1.31
CA ILE A 124 1.00 -14.02 2.28
C ILE A 124 0.99 -14.79 3.60
N THR A 125 0.60 -14.12 4.68
CA THR A 125 0.43 -14.76 5.99
C THR A 125 -0.80 -15.67 6.00
N ASP A 126 -0.83 -16.64 6.91
CA ASP A 126 -2.00 -17.51 7.06
C ASP A 126 -3.25 -16.70 7.44
N GLU A 127 -3.10 -15.62 8.21
CA GLU A 127 -4.20 -14.71 8.53
C GLU A 127 -4.74 -13.99 7.29
N GLU A 128 -3.86 -13.56 6.36
CA GLU A 128 -4.29 -12.95 5.09
C GLU A 128 -5.04 -13.93 4.23
N TYR A 129 -4.50 -15.13 4.11
CA TYR A 129 -5.14 -16.22 3.40
C TYR A 129 -6.56 -16.47 3.93
N GLU A 130 -6.72 -16.64 5.24
CA GLU A 130 -8.04 -16.86 5.86
C GLU A 130 -8.98 -15.66 5.72
N ASN A 131 -8.47 -14.43 5.83
CA ASN A 131 -9.28 -13.22 5.65
C ASN A 131 -9.78 -13.08 4.21
N GLN A 132 -8.97 -13.41 3.22
CA GLN A 132 -9.39 -13.43 1.81
C GLN A 132 -10.48 -14.49 1.58
N LEU A 133 -10.30 -15.71 2.10
CA LEU A 133 -11.33 -16.75 1.97
C LEU A 133 -12.66 -16.35 2.61
N LYS A 134 -12.61 -15.70 3.78
CA LYS A 134 -13.82 -15.18 4.44
C LYS A 134 -14.53 -14.13 3.60
N LEU A 135 -13.78 -13.24 2.94
CA LEU A 135 -14.35 -12.25 2.03
C LEU A 135 -15.08 -12.94 0.87
N TYR A 136 -14.44 -13.89 0.19
CA TYR A 136 -15.08 -14.62 -0.91
C TYR A 136 -16.27 -15.47 -0.46
N SER A 137 -16.19 -16.09 0.72
CA SER A 137 -17.33 -16.80 1.32
C SER A 137 -18.51 -15.88 1.62
N ALA A 138 -18.26 -14.64 2.08
CA ALA A 138 -19.33 -13.67 2.30
C ALA A 138 -19.95 -13.21 0.98
N MET A 139 -19.13 -13.01 -0.06
CA MET A 139 -19.63 -12.66 -1.39
C MET A 139 -20.46 -13.77 -2.01
N SER A 140 -20.05 -15.04 -1.88
CA SER A 140 -20.82 -16.16 -2.45
C SER A 140 -22.23 -16.25 -1.86
N GLY A 141 -22.41 -15.93 -0.57
CA GLY A 141 -23.73 -15.86 0.05
C GLY A 141 -24.63 -14.76 -0.54
N ILE A 142 -24.06 -13.59 -0.86
CA ILE A 142 -24.82 -12.46 -1.46
C ILE A 142 -25.37 -12.81 -2.86
N PHE A 143 -24.63 -13.62 -3.62
CA PHE A 143 -25.04 -13.99 -4.99
C PHE A 143 -25.92 -15.24 -5.05
N GLN A 144 -25.96 -16.07 -4.00
CA GLN A 144 -26.88 -17.21 -3.92
C GLN A 144 -28.31 -16.79 -3.56
N ASP A 145 -28.49 -15.77 -2.72
CA ASP A 145 -29.81 -15.30 -2.28
C ASP A 145 -30.60 -14.46 -3.32
N LYS A 146 -30.07 -14.25 -4.54
CA LYS A 146 -30.65 -13.32 -5.53
C LYS A 146 -31.12 -13.96 -6.84
N PHE A 147 -31.07 -15.29 -6.96
CA PHE A 147 -31.47 -15.99 -8.18
C PHE A 147 -32.48 -17.14 -7.95
N ASP A 148 -33.15 -17.15 -6.80
CA ASP A 148 -34.35 -17.97 -6.57
C ASP A 148 -35.64 -17.20 -6.93
#